data_AF-A0A6F9WXD1-F1
#
_entry.id   AF-A0A6F9WXD1-F1
#
_cell.length_a   1.000
_cell.length_b   1.000
_cell.length_c   1.000
_cell.angle_alpha   90.00
_cell.angle_beta   90.00
_cell.angle_gamma   90.00
#
_symmetry.space_group_name_H-M   'P 1'
#
loop_
_entity.id
_entity.type
_entity.pdbx_description
1 polymer ?
#
loop_
_entity_poly.entity_id
_entity_poly.type
_entity_poly.pdbx_seq_one_letter_code
_entity_poly.pdbx_strand_id
1 'polypeptide(L)'
;MPQTLTTELEAVNYMLRAIGERPVSNLDSIPSITKAIMARDTLRDTSREVQERGWSFNSEEQYPLSPDVSTNEISIPPNALRCDPTDQSLDCVNRGPKLYNRTTHSYSFDAVVSVNIVFYLTWDEIPESARKYIKIKAARVFQKQAIGAPDQASLTEEDEKLAFRDFLDSESCADAPNFLNNIPALNRRVNPVK
;
A
#
# COMPACT_ATOMS: atom_id res chain seq x y z
N MET A 1 6.88 2.44 -29.50
CA MET A 1 5.74 2.76 -28.63
C MET A 1 6.31 3.33 -27.35
N PRO A 2 5.73 4.39 -26.75
CA PRO A 2 6.23 4.92 -25.48
C PRO A 2 6.23 3.80 -24.44
N GLN A 3 7.34 3.61 -23.73
CA GLN A 3 7.40 2.62 -22.65
C GLN A 3 6.62 3.19 -21.46
N THR A 4 5.35 2.79 -21.35
CA THR A 4 4.51 3.08 -20.20
C THR A 4 4.81 2.08 -19.09
N LEU A 5 4.56 2.49 -17.85
CA LEU A 5 4.62 1.61 -16.68
C LEU A 5 3.71 0.40 -16.86
N THR A 6 3.99 -0.70 -16.15
CA THR A 6 3.18 -1.92 -16.22
C THR A 6 1.73 -1.58 -15.89
N THR A 7 0.82 -1.86 -16.82
CA THR A 7 -0.63 -1.59 -16.64
C THR A 7 -1.32 -2.71 -15.85
N GLU A 8 -2.48 -2.43 -15.25
CA GLU A 8 -3.27 -3.45 -14.54
C GLU A 8 -3.64 -4.62 -15.49
N LEU A 9 -3.97 -4.30 -16.75
CA LEU A 9 -4.28 -5.30 -17.77
C LEU A 9 -3.09 -6.21 -18.08
N GLU A 10 -1.87 -5.66 -18.16
CA GLU A 10 -0.66 -6.45 -18.37
C GLU A 10 -0.35 -7.35 -17.18
N ALA A 11 -0.58 -6.88 -15.95
CA ALA A 11 -0.44 -7.69 -14.75
C ALA A 11 -1.45 -8.85 -14.72
N VAL A 12 -2.73 -8.60 -15.02
CA VAL A 12 -3.76 -9.64 -15.11
C VAL A 12 -3.43 -10.64 -16.22
N ASN A 13 -2.99 -10.17 -17.39
CA ASN A 13 -2.59 -11.05 -18.49
C ASN A 13 -1.36 -11.89 -18.17
N TYR A 14 -0.43 -11.37 -17.37
CA TYR A 14 0.69 -12.15 -16.84
C TYR A 14 0.19 -13.30 -15.96
N MET A 15 -0.74 -13.03 -15.04
CA MET A 15 -1.33 -14.05 -14.16
C MET A 15 -2.09 -15.14 -14.94
N LEU A 16 -2.83 -14.76 -15.99
CA LEU A 16 -3.53 -15.72 -16.85
C LEU A 16 -2.56 -16.62 -17.62
N ARG A 17 -1.49 -16.05 -18.18
CA ARG A 17 -0.45 -16.83 -18.87
C ARG A 17 0.24 -17.81 -17.92
N ALA A 18 0.43 -17.42 -16.67
CA ALA A 18 1.06 -18.25 -15.65
C ALA A 18 0.28 -19.55 -15.32
N ILE A 19 -1.00 -19.62 -15.68
CA ILE A 19 -1.85 -20.82 -15.55
C ILE A 19 -2.23 -21.45 -16.91
N GLY A 20 -1.64 -20.96 -18.01
CA GLY A 20 -1.92 -21.45 -19.36
C GLY A 20 -3.22 -20.91 -20.00
N GLU A 21 -3.82 -19.87 -19.44
CA GLU A 21 -5.04 -19.26 -19.99
C GLU A 21 -4.72 -18.18 -21.05
N ARG A 22 -5.69 -17.94 -21.94
CA ARG A 22 -5.56 -16.92 -22.99
C ARG A 22 -5.67 -15.51 -22.38
N PRO A 23 -4.86 -14.54 -22.86
CA PRO A 23 -4.93 -13.16 -22.40
C PRO A 23 -6.25 -12.50 -22.82
N VAL A 24 -6.68 -11.53 -22.02
CA VAL A 24 -7.85 -10.67 -22.27
C VAL A 24 -7.41 -9.33 -22.85
N SER A 25 -8.29 -8.70 -23.64
CA SER A 25 -8.06 -7.39 -24.26
C SER A 25 -8.60 -6.23 -23.42
N ASN A 26 -9.56 -6.47 -22.52
CA ASN A 26 -10.11 -5.47 -21.62
C ASN A 26 -10.46 -6.07 -20.25
N LEU A 27 -10.41 -5.23 -19.20
CA LEU A 27 -10.80 -5.62 -17.84
C LEU A 27 -12.29 -5.41 -17.56
N ASP A 28 -12.96 -4.56 -18.34
CA ASP A 28 -14.37 -4.16 -18.14
C ASP A 28 -15.37 -5.06 -18.87
N SER A 29 -14.95 -5.80 -19.90
CA SER A 29 -15.82 -6.73 -20.64
C SER A 29 -15.45 -8.19 -20.41
N ILE A 30 -14.90 -8.51 -19.24
CA ILE A 30 -14.66 -9.90 -18.85
C ILE A 30 -16.02 -10.56 -18.54
N PRO A 31 -16.36 -11.70 -19.19
CA PRO A 31 -17.56 -12.45 -18.83
C PRO A 31 -17.50 -12.88 -17.36
N SER A 32 -18.60 -12.70 -16.63
CA SER A 32 -18.74 -12.80 -15.16
C SER A 32 -18.30 -14.12 -14.50
N ILE A 33 -17.87 -15.12 -15.28
CA ILE A 33 -17.54 -16.49 -14.84
C ILE A 33 -16.09 -16.87 -15.25
N THR A 34 -15.24 -15.90 -15.61
CA THR A 34 -13.90 -16.19 -16.14
C THR A 34 -12.84 -16.14 -15.05
N LYS A 35 -11.84 -17.01 -15.12
CA LYS A 35 -10.59 -16.98 -14.30
C LYS A 35 -9.90 -15.60 -14.32
N ALA A 36 -10.18 -14.76 -15.32
CA ALA A 36 -9.71 -13.38 -15.41
C ALA A 36 -10.27 -12.45 -14.32
N ILE A 37 -11.52 -12.66 -13.87
CA ILE A 37 -12.07 -11.90 -12.72
C ILE A 37 -11.35 -12.30 -11.45
N MET A 38 -11.19 -13.60 -11.21
CA MET A 38 -10.43 -14.11 -10.08
C MET A 38 -9.00 -13.56 -10.07
N ALA A 39 -8.34 -13.50 -11.23
CA ALA A 39 -7.00 -12.92 -11.36
C ALA A 39 -6.98 -11.42 -10.99
N ARG A 40 -7.93 -10.62 -11.51
CA ARG A 40 -8.04 -9.20 -11.19
C ARG A 40 -8.31 -8.96 -9.70
N ASP A 41 -9.25 -9.70 -9.12
CA ASP A 41 -9.61 -9.53 -7.71
C ASP A 41 -8.45 -9.96 -6.81
N THR A 42 -7.77 -11.06 -7.14
CA THR A 42 -6.53 -11.50 -6.46
C THR A 42 -5.42 -10.45 -6.56
N LEU A 43 -5.26 -9.80 -7.72
CA LEU A 43 -4.29 -8.72 -7.91
C LEU A 43 -4.58 -7.53 -6.99
N ARG A 44 -5.85 -7.10 -6.92
CA ARG A 44 -6.28 -5.97 -6.08
C ARG A 44 -6.15 -6.29 -4.60
N ASP A 45 -6.50 -7.50 -4.19
CA ASP A 45 -6.35 -7.93 -2.80
C ASP A 45 -4.87 -8.04 -2.39
N THR A 46 -4.03 -8.58 -3.26
CA THR A 46 -2.58 -8.62 -3.05
C THR A 46 -1.99 -7.21 -3.00
N SER A 47 -2.44 -6.30 -3.87
CA SER A 47 -2.04 -4.89 -3.86
C SER A 47 -2.36 -4.24 -2.51
N ARG A 48 -3.58 -4.47 -1.99
CA ARG A 48 -4.00 -3.95 -0.68
C ARG A 48 -3.13 -4.49 0.45
N GLU A 49 -2.89 -5.80 0.48
CA GLU A 49 -2.04 -6.45 1.50
C GLU A 49 -0.59 -5.93 1.47
N VAL A 50 -0.04 -5.69 0.27
CA VAL A 50 1.32 -5.14 0.15
C VAL A 50 1.36 -3.70 0.63
N GLN A 51 0.42 -2.86 0.18
CA GLN A 51 0.37 -1.44 0.54
C GLN A 51 0.06 -1.20 2.02
N GLU A 52 -0.67 -2.11 2.69
CA GLU A 52 -1.00 -2.03 4.12
C GLU A 52 0.24 -1.98 5.03
N ARG A 53 1.38 -2.51 4.57
CA ARG A 53 2.65 -2.44 5.32
C ARG A 53 3.14 -1.01 5.53
N GLY A 54 2.73 -0.07 4.67
CA GLY A 54 3.27 1.28 4.63
C GLY A 54 4.64 1.33 3.98
N TRP A 55 4.73 2.07 2.89
CA TRP A 55 5.91 2.29 2.07
C TRP A 55 6.09 3.79 1.85
N SER A 56 7.29 4.20 1.46
CA SER A 56 7.64 5.62 1.29
C SER A 56 6.68 6.37 0.37
N PHE A 57 6.12 5.68 -0.64
CA PHE A 57 5.20 6.28 -1.61
C PHE A 57 3.74 6.37 -1.14
N ASN A 58 3.31 5.62 -0.12
CA ASN A 58 1.91 5.58 0.32
C ASN A 58 1.70 5.88 1.80
N SER A 59 2.75 6.12 2.57
CA SER A 59 2.68 6.60 3.95
C SER A 59 2.91 8.10 4.03
N GLU A 60 2.08 8.79 4.80
CA GLU A 60 2.30 10.19 5.18
C GLU A 60 2.40 10.32 6.70
N GLU A 61 3.44 11.01 7.17
CA GLU A 61 3.65 11.32 8.58
C GLU A 61 3.02 12.66 8.94
N GLN A 62 2.51 12.77 10.17
CA GLN A 62 1.94 14.01 10.72
C GLN A 62 0.80 14.63 9.87
N TYR A 63 0.06 13.81 9.13
CA TYR A 63 -1.06 14.24 8.31
C TYR A 63 -2.15 14.89 9.18
N PRO A 64 -2.56 16.15 8.91
CA PRO A 64 -3.51 16.87 9.75
C PRO A 64 -4.95 16.46 9.42
N LEU A 65 -5.63 15.81 10.37
CA LEU A 65 -7.06 15.57 10.29
C LEU A 65 -7.84 16.62 11.10
N SER A 66 -8.64 17.40 10.39
CA SER A 66 -9.47 18.45 11.00
C SER A 66 -10.87 17.90 11.32
N PRO A 67 -11.43 18.21 12.50
CA PRO A 67 -12.80 17.87 12.82
C PRO A 67 -13.78 18.67 11.95
N ASP A 68 -14.92 18.06 11.62
CA ASP A 68 -16.02 18.74 10.93
C ASP A 68 -16.61 19.84 11.82
N VAL A 69 -16.90 21.00 11.25
CA VAL A 69 -17.38 22.19 11.99
C VAL A 69 -18.77 21.98 12.59
N SER A 70 -19.58 21.08 12.02
CA SER A 70 -20.96 20.84 12.46
C SER A 70 -21.08 19.72 13.48
N THR A 71 -20.25 18.67 13.35
CA THR A 71 -20.32 17.49 14.24
C THR A 71 -19.17 17.37 15.24
N ASN A 72 -18.10 18.15 15.07
CA ASN A 72 -16.82 18.01 15.76
C ASN A 72 -16.21 16.61 15.62
N GLU A 73 -16.55 15.87 14.56
CA GLU A 73 -16.04 14.52 14.32
C GLU A 73 -14.95 14.54 13.26
N ILE A 74 -13.94 13.70 13.42
CA ILE A 74 -12.88 13.52 12.42
C ILE A 74 -13.26 12.37 11.49
N SER A 75 -13.41 12.68 10.21
CA SER A 75 -13.64 11.69 9.15
C SER A 75 -12.32 11.19 8.58
N ILE A 76 -12.18 9.87 8.47
CA ILE A 76 -11.00 9.23 7.90
C ILE A 76 -11.22 9.10 6.39
N PRO A 77 -10.21 9.43 5.55
CA PRO A 77 -10.32 9.23 4.11
C PRO A 77 -10.69 7.78 3.75
N PRO A 78 -11.59 7.55 2.79
CA PRO A 78 -12.08 6.20 2.46
C PRO A 78 -10.98 5.29 1.85
N ASN A 79 -9.90 5.89 1.36
CA ASN A 79 -8.73 5.19 0.86
C ASN A 79 -7.65 4.98 1.95
N ALA A 80 -7.89 5.33 3.21
CA ALA A 80 -6.93 5.06 4.28
C ALA A 80 -6.94 3.57 4.67
N LEU A 81 -5.79 2.91 4.56
CA LEU A 81 -5.59 1.53 5.02
C LEU A 81 -5.31 1.50 6.52
N ARG A 82 -4.49 2.45 6.99
CA ARG A 82 -4.08 2.57 8.39
C ARG A 82 -4.05 4.03 8.78
N CYS A 83 -4.47 4.32 10.00
CA CYS A 83 -4.48 5.67 10.55
C CYS A 83 -4.18 5.57 12.04
N ASP A 84 -2.97 5.97 12.42
CA ASP A 84 -2.53 5.97 13.81
C ASP A 84 -2.19 7.39 14.26
N PRO A 85 -2.60 7.84 15.45
CA PRO A 85 -2.22 9.14 15.96
C PRO A 85 -0.69 9.23 16.15
N THR A 86 -0.10 10.37 15.77
CA THR A 86 1.33 10.61 16.00
C THR A 86 1.63 10.82 17.49
N ASP A 87 0.66 11.40 18.22
CA ASP A 87 0.77 11.60 19.66
C ASP A 87 0.44 10.31 20.42
N GLN A 88 1.42 9.78 21.17
CA GLN A 88 1.28 8.56 21.96
C GLN A 88 0.30 8.70 23.13
N SER A 89 -0.06 9.93 23.52
CA SER A 89 -1.05 10.18 24.57
C SER A 89 -2.51 10.03 24.08
N LEU A 90 -2.72 10.09 22.76
CA LEU A 90 -4.02 9.91 22.13
C LEU A 90 -4.19 8.45 21.72
N ASP A 91 -5.03 7.68 22.42
CA ASP A 91 -5.46 6.34 21.99
C ASP A 91 -6.66 6.46 21.04
N CYS A 92 -6.38 6.85 19.79
CA CYS A 92 -7.39 6.96 18.74
C CYS A 92 -7.35 5.72 17.83
N VAL A 93 -8.51 5.19 17.52
CA VAL A 93 -8.67 4.04 16.61
C VAL A 93 -9.67 4.35 15.52
N ASN A 94 -9.49 3.73 14.36
CA ASN A 94 -10.48 3.79 13.29
C ASN A 94 -11.73 2.98 13.68
N ARG A 95 -12.92 3.59 13.63
CA ARG A 95 -14.22 2.92 13.75
C ARG A 95 -15.15 3.36 12.61
N GLY A 96 -15.29 2.50 11.61
CA GLY A 96 -16.08 2.83 10.43
C GLY A 96 -15.38 3.93 9.61
N PRO A 97 -16.08 5.00 9.19
CA PRO A 97 -15.45 6.12 8.48
C PRO A 97 -14.92 7.23 9.41
N LYS A 98 -14.89 7.00 10.74
CA LYS A 98 -14.59 8.02 11.74
C LYS A 98 -13.46 7.61 12.67
N LEU A 99 -12.73 8.60 13.16
CA LEU A 99 -11.77 8.42 14.24
C LEU A 99 -12.51 8.37 15.58
N TYR A 100 -12.17 7.41 16.43
CA TYR A 100 -12.74 7.24 17.76
C TYR A 100 -11.66 7.30 18.83
N ASN A 101 -11.84 8.17 19.82
CA ASN A 101 -10.94 8.26 20.96
C ASN A 101 -11.35 7.26 22.05
N ARG A 102 -10.46 6.30 22.37
CA ARG A 102 -10.69 5.28 23.39
C ARG A 102 -10.46 5.77 24.81
N THR A 103 -9.66 6.81 25.00
CA THR A 103 -9.40 7.42 26.30
C THR A 103 -10.61 8.21 26.80
N THR A 104 -11.23 9.00 25.92
CA THR A 104 -12.42 9.82 26.26
C THR A 104 -13.74 9.14 25.93
N HIS A 105 -13.69 8.00 25.23
CA HIS A 105 -14.85 7.27 24.73
C HIS A 105 -15.80 8.12 23.86
N SER A 106 -15.25 9.04 23.08
CA SER A 106 -16.02 9.99 22.27
C SER A 106 -15.54 10.05 20.81
N TYR A 107 -16.42 10.56 19.94
CA TYR A 107 -16.11 10.92 18.55
C TYR A 107 -15.84 12.42 18.38
N SER A 108 -16.00 13.22 19.44
CA SER A 108 -15.82 14.67 19.42
C SER A 108 -14.35 15.04 19.62
N PHE A 109 -13.81 15.84 18.70
CA PHE A 109 -12.47 16.42 18.76
C PHE A 109 -12.57 17.95 18.64
N ASP A 110 -11.96 18.66 19.58
CA ASP A 110 -11.96 20.13 19.61
C ASP A 110 -10.79 20.75 18.81
N ALA A 111 -9.82 19.93 18.44
CA ALA A 111 -8.59 20.35 17.77
C ALA A 111 -8.22 19.40 16.62
N VAL A 112 -7.36 19.90 15.73
CA VAL A 112 -6.75 19.10 14.66
C VAL A 112 -5.88 18.01 15.28
N VAL A 113 -6.05 16.77 14.81
CA VAL A 113 -5.24 15.62 15.23
C VAL A 113 -4.27 15.27 14.12
N SER A 114 -2.97 15.25 14.45
CA SER A 114 -1.94 14.73 13.55
C SER A 114 -1.89 13.21 13.61
N VAL A 115 -1.99 12.57 12.45
CA VAL A 115 -1.95 11.12 12.31
C VAL A 115 -0.89 10.70 11.30
N ASN A 116 -0.32 9.52 11.52
CA ASN A 116 0.43 8.79 10.52
C ASN A 116 -0.57 7.94 9.74
N ILE A 117 -0.73 8.23 8.46
CA ILE A 117 -1.74 7.62 7.61
C ILE A 117 -1.07 6.84 6.49
N VAL A 118 -1.62 5.67 6.16
CA VAL A 118 -1.21 4.88 5.00
C VAL A 118 -2.38 4.88 4.03
N PHE A 119 -2.17 5.41 2.83
CA PHE A 119 -3.15 5.45 1.77
C PHE A 119 -3.08 4.21 0.89
N TYR A 120 -4.26 3.78 0.42
CA TYR A 120 -4.40 2.88 -0.71
C TYR A 120 -4.34 3.71 -1.99
N LEU A 121 -3.29 3.48 -2.76
CA LEU A 121 -3.09 4.08 -4.06
C LEU A 121 -3.55 3.13 -5.17
N THR A 122 -4.07 3.72 -6.24
CA THR A 122 -4.49 2.97 -7.42
C THR A 122 -3.27 2.42 -8.17
N TRP A 123 -3.50 1.46 -9.07
CA TRP A 123 -2.42 0.80 -9.81
C TRP A 123 -1.54 1.79 -10.60
N ASP A 124 -2.13 2.90 -11.06
CA ASP A 124 -1.43 3.89 -11.87
C ASP A 124 -0.59 4.87 -11.04
N GLU A 125 -0.81 4.94 -9.73
CA GLU A 125 -0.12 5.84 -8.80
C GLU A 125 1.06 5.16 -8.08
N ILE A 126 1.15 3.82 -8.14
CA ILE A 126 2.25 3.08 -7.53
C ILE A 126 3.50 3.01 -8.42
N PRO A 127 4.72 2.97 -7.85
CA PRO A 127 5.96 2.88 -8.60
C PRO A 127 6.13 1.53 -9.30
N GLU A 128 6.94 1.48 -10.37
CA GLU A 128 7.15 0.25 -11.16
C GLU A 128 7.72 -0.91 -10.33
N SER A 129 8.60 -0.61 -9.36
CA SER A 129 9.17 -1.61 -8.46
C SER A 129 8.08 -2.30 -7.63
N ALA A 130 7.14 -1.52 -7.08
CA ALA A 130 5.97 -2.04 -6.36
C ALA A 130 5.05 -2.84 -7.30
N ARG A 131 4.77 -2.33 -8.52
CA ARG A 131 3.96 -3.06 -9.53
C ARG A 131 4.55 -4.42 -9.86
N LYS A 132 5.87 -4.48 -10.07
CA LYS A 132 6.60 -5.73 -10.37
C LYS A 132 6.44 -6.74 -9.23
N TYR A 133 6.66 -6.31 -7.99
CA TYR A 133 6.52 -7.17 -6.81
C TYR A 133 5.07 -7.67 -6.64
N ILE A 134 4.09 -6.76 -6.66
CA ILE A 134 2.67 -7.10 -6.49
C ILE A 134 2.22 -8.06 -7.59
N LYS A 135 2.62 -7.84 -8.85
CA LYS A 135 2.30 -8.73 -9.98
C LYS A 135 2.83 -10.16 -9.75
N ILE A 136 4.08 -10.31 -9.34
CA ILE A 136 4.71 -11.62 -9.13
C ILE A 136 4.06 -12.34 -7.93
N LYS A 137 3.86 -11.61 -6.83
CA LYS A 137 3.17 -12.14 -5.64
C LYS A 137 1.74 -12.57 -5.97
N ALA A 138 0.99 -11.73 -6.68
CA ALA A 138 -0.39 -12.03 -7.09
C ALA A 138 -0.44 -13.24 -8.02
N ALA A 139 0.49 -13.38 -8.97
CA ALA A 139 0.59 -14.55 -9.83
C ALA A 139 0.79 -15.84 -9.03
N ARG A 140 1.67 -15.84 -8.01
CA ARG A 140 1.85 -16.99 -7.12
C ARG A 140 0.58 -17.35 -6.37
N VAL A 141 -0.08 -16.35 -5.76
CA VAL A 141 -1.33 -16.56 -5.01
C VAL A 141 -2.42 -17.12 -5.92
N PHE A 142 -2.56 -16.57 -7.12
CA PHE A 142 -3.53 -17.00 -8.10
C PHE A 142 -3.26 -18.42 -8.62
N GLN A 143 -2.01 -18.76 -8.93
CA GLN A 143 -1.62 -20.12 -9.33
C GLN A 143 -1.96 -21.14 -8.23
N LYS A 144 -1.65 -20.81 -6.96
CA LYS A 144 -1.99 -21.66 -5.81
C LYS A 144 -3.50 -21.89 -5.69
N GLN A 145 -4.31 -20.85 -5.90
CA GLN A 145 -5.77 -20.94 -5.85
C GLN A 145 -6.36 -21.70 -7.04
N ALA A 146 -5.79 -21.57 -8.25
CA ALA A 146 -6.35 -22.10 -9.48
C ALA A 146 -5.96 -23.57 -9.77
N ILE A 147 -4.72 -23.98 -9.47
CA ILE A 147 -4.16 -25.27 -9.88
C ILE A 147 -3.90 -26.19 -8.69
N GLY A 148 -3.56 -25.65 -7.51
CA GLY A 148 -3.30 -26.44 -6.30
C GLY A 148 -2.08 -27.36 -6.37
N ALA A 149 -1.20 -27.21 -7.38
CA ALA A 149 -0.02 -28.05 -7.55
C ALA A 149 1.19 -27.52 -6.74
N PRO A 150 1.77 -28.32 -5.83
CA PRO A 150 2.86 -27.88 -4.96
C PRO A 150 4.20 -27.68 -5.68
N ASP A 151 4.48 -28.43 -6.75
CA ASP A 151 5.81 -28.43 -7.39
C ASP A 151 6.11 -27.14 -8.17
N GLN A 152 5.09 -26.47 -8.70
CA GLN A 152 5.26 -25.15 -9.35
C GLN A 152 5.36 -24.02 -8.33
N ALA A 153 4.88 -24.22 -7.10
CA ALA A 153 4.87 -23.19 -6.07
C ALA A 153 6.28 -22.83 -5.59
N SER A 154 7.22 -23.79 -5.57
CA SER A 154 8.59 -23.57 -5.11
C SER A 154 9.38 -22.60 -6.02
N LEU A 155 9.31 -22.78 -7.33
CA LEU A 155 9.99 -21.91 -8.30
C LEU A 155 9.45 -20.47 -8.23
N THR A 156 8.12 -20.31 -8.12
CA THR A 156 7.51 -18.99 -8.02
C THR A 156 7.78 -18.28 -6.68
N GLU A 157 8.13 -19.03 -5.64
CA GLU A 157 8.53 -18.45 -4.35
C GLU A 157 9.93 -17.81 -4.43
N GLU A 158 10.87 -18.41 -5.17
CA GLU A 158 12.19 -17.83 -5.39
C GLU A 158 12.09 -16.52 -6.20
N ASP A 159 11.27 -16.51 -7.25
CA ASP A 159 10.99 -15.31 -8.05
C ASP A 159 10.36 -14.20 -7.21
N GLU A 160 9.41 -14.53 -6.32
CA GLU A 160 8.82 -13.55 -5.40
C GLU A 160 9.87 -12.99 -4.44
N LYS A 161 10.75 -13.82 -3.88
CA LYS A 161 11.81 -13.36 -2.97
C LYS A 161 12.78 -12.41 -3.67
N LEU A 162 13.16 -12.71 -4.91
CA LEU A 162 14.00 -11.82 -5.71
C LEU A 162 13.28 -10.50 -6.01
N ALA A 163 12.01 -10.56 -6.44
CA ALA A 163 11.23 -9.36 -6.70
C ALA A 163 11.03 -8.50 -5.44
N PHE A 164 10.86 -9.13 -4.28
CA PHE A 164 10.76 -8.42 -3.00
C PHE A 164 12.07 -7.73 -2.63
N ARG A 165 13.22 -8.37 -2.89
CA ARG A 165 14.54 -7.76 -2.66
C ARG A 165 14.77 -6.55 -3.56
N ASP A 166 14.50 -6.68 -4.86
CA ASP A 166 14.58 -5.56 -5.82
C ASP A 166 13.71 -4.37 -5.37
N PHE A 167 12.50 -4.68 -4.90
CA PHE A 167 11.58 -3.67 -4.39
C PHE A 167 12.11 -3.01 -3.12
N LEU A 168 12.61 -3.78 -2.17
CA LEU A 168 13.19 -3.26 -0.93
C LEU A 168 14.42 -2.38 -1.18
N ASP A 169 15.28 -2.76 -2.12
CA ASP A 169 16.43 -1.95 -2.54
C ASP A 169 15.95 -0.61 -3.12
N SER A 170 14.89 -0.61 -3.94
CA SER A 170 14.31 0.63 -4.47
C SER A 170 13.70 1.52 -3.38
N GLU A 171 13.00 0.93 -2.42
CA GLU A 171 12.43 1.66 -1.28
C GLU A 171 13.52 2.21 -0.37
N SER A 172 14.60 1.47 -0.12
CA SER A 172 15.71 1.96 0.70
C SER A 172 16.40 3.19 0.11
N CYS A 173 16.40 3.31 -1.22
CA CYS A 173 16.94 4.46 -1.92
C CYS A 173 15.96 5.66 -1.88
N ALA A 174 14.66 5.38 -1.98
CA ALA A 174 13.61 6.40 -1.93
C ALA A 174 13.39 6.96 -0.51
N ASP A 175 13.37 6.07 0.48
CA ASP A 175 13.17 6.39 1.88
C ASP A 175 14.43 6.93 2.54
N ALA A 176 15.61 6.83 1.89
CA ALA A 176 16.92 7.23 2.42
C ALA A 176 16.80 8.57 3.18
N PRO A 177 16.62 8.53 4.51
CA PRO A 177 16.57 9.74 5.28
C PRO A 177 17.96 10.33 5.11
N ASN A 178 18.09 11.64 5.15
CA ASN A 178 19.40 12.25 5.35
C ASN A 178 19.93 11.77 6.72
N PHE A 179 20.51 10.57 6.76
CA PHE A 179 20.99 9.86 7.94
C PHE A 179 22.09 10.66 8.62
N LEU A 180 22.69 11.63 7.91
CA LEU A 180 23.66 12.58 8.41
C LEU A 180 23.02 13.84 9.02
N ASN A 181 21.81 14.22 8.60
CA ASN A 181 21.14 15.45 9.06
C ASN A 181 20.15 15.21 10.22
N ASN A 182 19.61 13.98 10.35
CA ASN A 182 18.66 13.64 11.41
C ASN A 182 19.32 12.96 12.64
N ILE A 183 20.65 13.06 12.80
CA ILE A 183 21.32 12.66 14.04
C ILE A 183 21.14 13.81 15.05
N PRO A 184 20.34 13.65 16.12
CA PRO A 184 20.12 14.73 17.09
C PRO A 184 21.42 15.21 17.76
N ALA A 185 22.43 14.33 17.80
CA ALA A 185 23.76 14.61 18.35
C ALA A 185 24.62 15.55 17.48
N LEU A 186 24.39 15.62 16.15
CA LEU A 186 25.17 16.48 15.25
C LEU A 186 24.49 17.85 15.03
N ASN A 187 23.16 17.91 15.01
CA ASN A 187 22.42 19.15 14.79
C ASN A 187 22.53 20.14 15.98
N ARG A 188 22.97 19.67 17.15
CA ARG A 188 23.18 20.51 18.35
C ARG A 188 24.48 21.33 18.33
N ARG A 189 25.39 21.09 17.37
CA ARG A 189 26.72 21.75 17.32
C ARG A 189 26.77 23.01 16.45
N VAL A 190 25.67 23.39 15.78
CA VAL A 190 25.71 24.43 14.73
C VAL A 190 25.07 25.77 15.14
N ASN A 191 24.62 25.94 16.39
CA ASN A 191 24.18 27.25 16.90
C ASN A 191 25.23 27.87 17.82
N PRO A 192 26.20 28.66 17.31
CA PRO A 192 26.94 29.58 18.16
C PRO A 192 25.98 30.70 18.57
N VAL A 193 25.81 30.82 19.88
CA VAL A 193 25.13 31.93 20.57
C VAL A 193 25.70 33.26 20.08
N LYS A 194 24.84 34.16 19.61
CA LYS A 194 25.11 35.60 19.59
C LYS A 194 24.41 36.25 20.77
#